data_AF-A0A257M7P4-F1
#
_entry.id   AF-A0A257M7P4-F1
#
_cell.length_a   1.000
_cell.length_b   1.000
_cell.length_c   1.000
_cell.angle_alpha   90.00
_cell.angle_beta   90.00
_cell.angle_gamma   90.00
#
_symmetry.space_group_name_H-M   'P 1'
#
loop_
_entity.id
_entity.type
_entity.pdbx_description
1 polymer ?
#
loop_
_entity_poly.entity_id
_entity_poly.type
_entity_poly.pdbx_seq_one_letter_code
_entity_poly.pdbx_strand_id
1 'polypeptide(L)'
;MDLANALREERKSAELQHLDKDFYRQVGVYLAGLGQELSSLQDPFSVEAQILQDTLKSEKNSVNKLIDQRAKKIVRRALRSARSAAREESFFGMTEEEEEIYRQMLSAIATGREAILAHVSRTERPLTGKKDICREYEVVRLLDSVPLFVGVDGRNYLLRKDDVAMIPAVHARNLRNKNLACIVKFER
;
A
#
# COMPACT_ATOMS: atom_id res chain seq x y z
N MET A 1 -1.22 22.13 28.11
CA MET A 1 -1.24 21.39 26.83
C MET A 1 -2.66 21.50 26.29
N ASP A 2 -2.87 21.79 25.00
CA ASP A 2 -4.22 21.94 24.43
C ASP A 2 -4.49 20.84 23.39
N LEU A 3 -5.10 19.74 23.85
CA LEU A 3 -5.35 18.56 23.02
C LEU A 3 -6.55 18.77 22.09
N ALA A 4 -7.48 19.64 22.48
CA ALA A 4 -8.58 20.04 21.62
C ALA A 4 -8.07 20.80 20.38
N ASN A 5 -7.11 21.71 20.56
CA ASN A 5 -6.48 22.41 19.46
C ASN A 5 -5.60 21.49 18.61
N ALA A 6 -4.79 20.61 19.21
CA ALA A 6 -4.03 19.61 18.46
C ALA A 6 -4.95 18.73 17.59
N LEU A 7 -6.07 18.27 18.13
CA LEU A 7 -7.09 17.54 17.38
C LEU A 7 -7.73 18.37 16.26
N ARG A 8 -7.96 19.67 16.50
CA ARG A 8 -8.50 20.58 15.50
C ARG A 8 -7.53 20.76 14.34
N GLU A 9 -6.26 21.02 14.61
CA GLU A 9 -5.22 21.16 13.59
C GLU A 9 -5.05 19.87 12.79
N GLU A 10 -5.03 18.71 13.45
CA GLU A 10 -4.95 17.40 12.79
C GLU A 10 -6.09 17.19 11.79
N ARG A 11 -7.29 17.72 12.05
CA ARG A 11 -8.45 17.59 11.15
C ARG A 11 -8.42 18.53 9.94
N LYS A 12 -7.61 19.58 9.94
CA LYS A 12 -7.58 20.56 8.85
C LYS A 12 -6.98 20.01 7.56
N SER A 13 -6.06 19.06 7.68
CA SER A 13 -5.34 18.49 6.55
C SER A 13 -5.57 16.99 6.44
N ALA A 14 -5.50 16.48 5.22
CA ALA A 14 -5.42 15.03 4.97
C ALA A 14 -4.03 14.46 5.34
N GLU A 15 -3.01 15.31 5.35
CA GLU A 15 -1.65 14.95 5.72
C GLU A 15 -1.48 14.95 7.25
N LEU A 16 -0.49 14.19 7.71
CA LEU A 16 -0.18 14.05 9.13
C LEU A 16 0.38 15.38 9.65
N GLN A 17 -0.21 15.93 10.72
CA GLN A 17 0.38 17.10 11.37
C GLN A 17 1.72 16.70 11.98
N HIS A 18 2.69 17.61 11.95
CA HIS A 18 3.94 17.40 12.66
C HIS A 18 3.70 17.42 14.18
N LEU A 19 4.01 16.31 14.85
CA LEU A 19 4.09 16.20 16.30
C LEU A 19 5.50 15.76 16.70
N ASP A 20 5.92 16.20 17.87
CA ASP A 20 7.20 15.81 18.47
C ASP A 20 7.21 14.32 18.82
N LYS A 21 8.42 13.74 18.89
CA LYS A 21 8.62 12.30 19.11
C LYS A 21 8.03 11.80 20.42
N ASP A 22 8.11 12.63 21.45
CA ASP A 22 7.67 12.34 22.81
C ASP A 22 6.27 12.89 23.12
N PHE A 23 5.52 13.34 22.12
CA PHE A 23 4.19 13.96 22.30
C PHE A 23 3.27 13.13 23.21
N TYR A 24 3.07 11.84 22.95
CA TYR A 24 2.18 11.00 23.77
C TYR A 24 2.71 10.78 25.19
N ARG A 25 4.03 10.78 25.38
CA ARG A 25 4.64 10.75 26.72
C ARG A 25 4.29 12.02 27.51
N GLN A 26 4.38 13.19 26.87
CA GLN A 26 3.98 14.46 27.48
C GLN A 26 2.48 14.50 27.81
N VAL A 27 1.63 13.96 26.92
CA VAL A 27 0.19 13.79 27.18
C VAL A 27 -0.04 12.95 28.44
N GLY A 28 0.69 11.84 28.57
CA GLY A 28 0.58 10.95 29.73
C GLY A 28 0.90 11.68 31.04
N VAL A 29 2.00 12.44 31.07
CA VAL A 29 2.39 13.25 32.24
C VAL A 29 1.33 14.30 32.56
N TYR A 30 0.82 15.00 31.55
CA TYR A 30 -0.23 16.01 31.71
C TYR A 30 -1.52 15.43 32.30
N LEU A 31 -2.03 14.32 31.73
CA LEU A 31 -3.25 13.67 32.22
C LEU A 31 -3.08 13.07 33.61
N ALA A 32 -1.89 12.56 33.93
CA ALA A 32 -1.58 12.09 35.28
C ALA A 32 -1.58 13.25 36.29
N GLY A 33 -1.03 14.40 35.92
CA GLY A 33 -1.07 15.63 36.73
C GLY A 33 -2.50 16.05 37.07
N LEU A 34 -3.37 16.16 36.05
CA LEU A 34 -4.79 16.47 36.27
C LEU A 34 -5.49 15.44 37.18
N GLY A 35 -5.15 14.16 37.05
CA GLY A 35 -5.70 13.11 37.91
C GLY A 35 -5.22 13.20 39.36
N GLN A 36 -3.96 13.60 39.58
CA GLN A 36 -3.40 13.80 40.91
C GLN A 36 -4.02 15.02 41.59
N GLU A 37 -4.16 16.14 40.86
CA GLU A 37 -4.85 17.33 41.34
C GLU A 37 -6.27 16.99 41.78
N LEU A 38 -7.03 16.26 40.94
CA LEU A 38 -8.38 15.82 41.29
C LEU A 38 -8.42 14.98 42.57
N SER A 39 -7.43 14.10 42.76
CA SER A 39 -7.36 13.20 43.92
C SER A 39 -6.94 13.91 45.20
N SER A 40 -6.27 15.06 45.08
CA SER A 40 -5.83 15.88 46.21
C SER A 40 -6.93 16.77 46.79
N LEU A 41 -8.05 16.94 46.06
CA LEU A 41 -9.18 17.74 46.52
C LEU A 41 -9.91 17.06 47.68
N GLN A 42 -10.15 17.84 48.73
CA GLN A 42 -10.82 17.34 49.94
C GLN A 42 -12.32 17.08 49.73
N ASP A 43 -12.97 17.88 48.89
CA ASP A 43 -14.40 17.77 48.59
C ASP A 43 -14.62 17.30 47.14
N PRO A 44 -15.00 16.01 46.96
CA PRO A 44 -15.31 15.44 45.65
C PRO A 44 -16.52 16.06 44.93
N PHE A 45 -17.39 16.78 45.64
CA PHE A 45 -18.60 17.40 45.09
C PHE A 45 -18.46 18.92 44.88
N SER A 46 -17.27 19.47 45.13
CA SER A 46 -16.97 20.86 44.86
C SER A 46 -17.08 21.19 43.37
N VAL A 47 -17.38 22.45 43.06
CA VAL A 47 -17.41 22.96 41.68
C VAL A 47 -16.05 22.76 41.01
N GLU A 48 -14.95 22.92 41.76
CA GLU A 48 -13.59 22.69 41.30
C GLU A 48 -13.36 21.22 40.89
N ALA A 49 -13.75 20.26 41.74
CA ALA A 49 -13.64 18.83 41.44
C ALA A 49 -14.45 18.47 40.19
N GLN A 50 -15.65 19.05 40.01
CA GLN A 50 -16.48 18.81 38.85
C GLN A 50 -15.86 19.37 37.56
N ILE A 51 -15.33 20.60 37.59
CA ILE A 51 -14.62 21.20 36.45
C ILE A 51 -13.40 20.35 36.07
N LEU A 52 -12.61 19.89 37.04
CA LEU A 52 -11.42 19.08 36.77
C LEU A 52 -11.79 17.71 36.18
N GLN A 53 -12.85 17.08 36.69
CA GLN A 53 -13.37 15.82 36.13
C GLN A 53 -13.82 15.97 34.67
N ASP A 54 -14.60 17.02 34.39
CA ASP A 54 -15.09 17.30 33.04
C ASP A 54 -13.93 17.62 32.09
N THR A 55 -12.95 18.39 32.55
CA THR A 55 -11.73 18.70 31.80
C THR A 55 -10.96 17.42 31.49
N LEU A 56 -10.63 16.61 32.49
CA LEU A 56 -9.91 15.34 32.32
C LEU A 56 -10.64 14.38 31.37
N LYS A 57 -11.98 14.30 31.47
CA LYS A 57 -12.80 13.51 30.54
C LYS A 57 -12.72 14.05 29.11
N SER A 58 -12.83 15.36 28.92
CA SER A 58 -12.79 16.00 27.60
C SER A 58 -11.41 15.87 26.94
N GLU A 59 -10.32 16.01 27.70
CA GLU A 59 -8.94 15.88 27.24
C GLU A 59 -8.65 14.42 26.83
N LYS A 60 -9.04 13.43 27.64
CA LYS A 60 -8.95 12.00 27.28
C LYS A 60 -9.70 11.70 25.98
N ASN A 61 -10.90 12.24 25.84
CA ASN A 61 -11.69 12.07 24.61
C ASN A 61 -11.02 12.71 23.40
N SER A 62 -10.36 13.87 23.57
CA SER A 62 -9.64 14.55 22.49
C SER A 62 -8.41 13.75 22.05
N VAL A 63 -7.64 13.20 22.99
CA VAL A 63 -6.48 12.34 22.70
C VAL A 63 -6.89 11.07 21.97
N ASN A 64 -7.93 10.36 22.44
CA ASN A 64 -8.39 9.15 21.76
C ASN A 64 -8.82 9.45 20.31
N LYS A 65 -9.56 10.54 20.11
CA LYS A 65 -9.93 10.99 18.76
C LYS A 65 -8.72 11.38 17.92
N LEU A 66 -7.68 11.96 18.52
CA LEU A 66 -6.45 12.33 17.83
C LEU A 66 -5.72 11.07 17.35
N ILE A 67 -5.52 10.10 18.24
CA ILE A 67 -4.91 8.80 17.93
C ILE A 67 -5.66 8.13 16.77
N ASP A 68 -7.00 8.07 16.83
CA ASP A 68 -7.81 7.45 15.77
C ASP A 68 -7.66 8.15 14.41
N GLN A 69 -7.59 9.49 14.39
CA GLN A 69 -7.41 10.25 13.15
C GLN A 69 -6.01 10.02 12.55
N ARG A 70 -5.00 10.05 13.40
CA ARG A 70 -3.61 9.86 13.00
C ARG A 70 -3.33 8.43 12.54
N ALA A 71 -3.83 7.43 13.24
CA ALA A 71 -3.74 6.03 12.85
C ALA A 71 -4.30 5.79 11.44
N LYS A 72 -5.46 6.39 11.10
CA LYS A 72 -6.02 6.31 9.75
C LYS A 72 -5.07 6.88 8.69
N LYS A 73 -4.42 8.01 8.97
CA LYS A 73 -3.46 8.63 8.05
C LYS A 73 -2.19 7.80 7.90
N ILE A 74 -1.68 7.25 9.00
CA ILE A 74 -0.52 6.35 9.03
C ILE A 74 -0.78 5.11 8.17
N VAL A 75 -1.92 4.44 8.35
CA VAL A 75 -2.28 3.26 7.54
C VAL A 75 -2.40 3.60 6.06
N ARG A 76 -3.05 4.73 5.71
CA ARG A 76 -3.11 5.18 4.30
C ARG A 76 -1.74 5.44 3.72
N ARG A 77 -0.84 6.05 4.48
CA ARG A 77 0.55 6.31 4.06
C ARG A 77 1.33 5.00 3.88
N ALA A 78 1.19 4.04 4.80
CA ALA A 78 1.81 2.71 4.69
C ALA A 78 1.32 1.99 3.43
N LEU A 79 0.01 2.03 3.15
CA LEU A 79 -0.57 1.43 1.95
C LEU A 79 -0.03 2.05 0.65
N ARG A 80 0.17 3.38 0.60
CA ARG A 80 0.76 4.05 -0.57
C ARG A 80 2.24 3.66 -0.75
N SER A 81 2.99 3.61 0.35
CA SER A 81 4.41 3.23 0.34
C SER A 81 4.62 1.78 -0.10
N ALA A 82 3.80 0.85 0.40
CA ALA A 82 3.87 -0.57 0.05
C ALA A 82 3.70 -0.87 -1.46
N ARG A 83 3.09 0.04 -2.23
CA ARG A 83 2.91 -0.09 -3.68
C ARG A 83 4.13 0.38 -4.48
N SER A 84 4.97 1.22 -3.90
CA SER A 84 6.07 1.89 -4.59
C SER A 84 7.35 1.09 -4.45
N ALA A 85 8.12 0.94 -5.53
CA ALA A 85 9.42 0.28 -5.49
C ALA A 85 10.45 1.07 -4.65
N ALA A 86 10.27 2.39 -4.56
CA ALA A 86 11.01 3.26 -3.65
C ALA A 86 10.32 3.23 -2.27
N ARG A 87 10.86 2.42 -1.35
CA ARG A 87 10.50 2.46 0.08
C ARG A 87 11.14 3.69 0.71
N GLU A 88 10.62 4.87 0.41
CA GLU A 88 11.06 6.07 1.11
C GLU A 88 10.37 6.11 2.48
N GLU A 89 11.08 5.57 3.48
CA GLU A 89 10.67 5.63 4.89
C GLU A 89 10.88 7.03 5.44
N SER A 90 10.01 7.96 5.03
CA SER A 90 9.87 9.22 5.75
C SER A 90 9.06 8.94 7.02
N PHE A 91 9.64 9.22 8.18
CA PHE A 91 8.95 9.22 9.48
C PHE A 91 8.58 10.64 9.94
N PHE A 92 8.64 11.61 9.02
CA PHE A 92 8.39 13.00 9.33
C PHE A 92 6.99 13.20 9.89
N GLY A 93 6.94 13.81 11.08
CA GLY A 93 5.71 14.15 11.81
C GLY A 93 5.05 13.00 12.58
N MET A 94 5.67 11.81 12.67
CA MET A 94 5.21 10.69 13.50
C MET A 94 5.89 10.69 14.88
N THR A 95 5.16 10.26 15.91
CA THR A 95 5.74 9.97 17.23
C THR A 95 6.47 8.62 17.23
N GLU A 96 7.22 8.31 18.30
CA GLU A 96 7.92 7.02 18.43
C GLU A 96 6.98 5.81 18.29
N GLU A 97 5.81 5.88 18.94
CA GLU A 97 4.79 4.82 18.93
C GLU A 97 4.18 4.66 17.53
N GLU A 98 3.96 5.78 16.83
CA GLU A 98 3.37 5.80 15.50
C GLU A 98 4.31 5.27 14.41
N GLU A 99 5.61 5.51 14.55
CA GLU A 99 6.60 4.92 13.65
C GLU A 99 6.57 3.39 13.70
N GLU A 100 6.42 2.83 14.90
CA GLU A 100 6.36 1.38 15.07
C GLU A 100 5.11 0.79 14.42
N ILE A 101 3.95 1.43 14.62
CA ILE A 101 2.71 1.08 13.92
C ILE A 101 2.91 1.14 12.40
N TYR A 102 3.57 2.19 11.89
CA TYR A 102 3.84 2.34 10.47
C TYR A 102 4.69 1.19 9.91
N ARG A 103 5.80 0.83 10.56
CA ARG A 103 6.70 -0.25 10.13
C ARG A 103 5.98 -1.59 10.08
N GLN A 104 5.22 -1.92 11.12
CA GLN A 104 4.46 -3.17 11.19
C GLN A 104 3.41 -3.25 10.09
N MET A 105 2.63 -2.19 9.88
CA MET A 105 1.61 -2.14 8.83
C MET A 105 2.24 -2.23 7.44
N LEU A 106 3.35 -1.53 7.19
CA LEU A 106 4.07 -1.58 5.92
C LEU A 106 4.55 -3.00 5.61
N SER A 107 5.15 -3.68 6.59
CA SER A 107 5.62 -5.06 6.47
C SER A 107 4.47 -6.04 6.20
N ALA A 108 3.37 -5.93 6.95
CA ALA A 108 2.19 -6.78 6.78
C ALA A 108 1.55 -6.62 5.39
N ILE A 109 1.40 -5.38 4.90
CA ILE A 109 0.84 -5.10 3.57
C ILE A 109 1.76 -5.63 2.47
N ALA A 110 3.07 -5.42 2.59
CA ALA A 110 4.05 -5.90 1.62
C ALA A 110 4.01 -7.43 1.50
N THR A 111 4.06 -8.12 2.64
CA THR A 111 4.04 -9.59 2.72
C THR A 111 2.73 -10.16 2.17
N GLY A 112 1.58 -9.58 2.57
CA GLY A 112 0.27 -10.00 2.07
C GLY A 112 0.14 -9.82 0.55
N ARG A 113 0.66 -8.71 0.01
CA ARG A 113 0.64 -8.46 -1.44
C ARG A 113 1.51 -9.46 -2.19
N GLU A 114 2.70 -9.77 -1.69
CA GLU A 114 3.59 -10.77 -2.29
C GLU A 114 2.95 -12.17 -2.29
N ALA A 115 2.30 -12.57 -1.20
CA ALA A 115 1.57 -13.83 -1.13
C ALA A 115 0.43 -13.89 -2.16
N ILE A 116 -0.37 -12.83 -2.27
CA ILE A 116 -1.45 -12.74 -3.28
C ILE A 116 -0.86 -12.83 -4.70
N LEU A 117 0.21 -12.10 -4.98
CA LEU A 117 0.89 -12.15 -6.28
C LEU A 117 1.43 -13.55 -6.57
N ALA A 118 2.03 -14.24 -5.59
CA ALA A 118 2.50 -15.62 -5.76
C ALA A 118 1.35 -16.58 -6.12
N HIS A 119 0.15 -16.38 -5.57
CA HIS A 119 -1.04 -17.16 -5.95
C HIS A 119 -1.54 -16.82 -7.36
N VAL A 120 -1.58 -15.55 -7.73
CA VAL A 120 -2.01 -15.10 -9.06
C VAL A 120 -1.01 -15.58 -10.13
N SER A 121 0.29 -15.40 -9.92
CA SER A 121 1.34 -15.80 -10.84
C SER A 121 1.50 -17.32 -10.96
N ARG A 122 0.97 -18.15 -10.05
CA ARG A 122 0.90 -19.61 -10.28
C ARG A 122 0.01 -19.99 -11.48
N THR A 123 -0.91 -19.11 -11.89
CA THR A 123 -1.70 -19.30 -13.12
C THR A 123 -0.88 -18.99 -14.38
N GLU A 124 0.11 -18.11 -14.26
CA GLU A 124 1.16 -17.93 -15.25
C GLU A 124 2.22 -18.99 -15.01
N ARG A 125 1.98 -20.23 -15.48
CA ARG A 125 3.06 -21.21 -15.54
C ARG A 125 4.29 -20.51 -16.13
N PRO A 126 5.42 -20.42 -15.39
CA PRO A 126 6.65 -19.96 -15.98
C PRO A 126 6.84 -20.80 -17.24
N LEU A 127 7.00 -20.15 -18.38
CA LEU A 127 7.49 -20.82 -19.58
C LEU A 127 8.99 -21.14 -19.36
N THR A 128 9.35 -21.69 -18.19
CA THR A 128 10.67 -22.22 -17.93
C THR A 128 10.77 -23.48 -18.77
N GLY A 129 11.65 -23.37 -19.77
CA GLY A 129 11.80 -24.34 -20.83
C GLY A 129 11.89 -25.75 -20.29
N LYS A 130 10.90 -26.57 -20.64
CA LYS A 130 11.19 -27.97 -20.91
C LYS A 130 12.27 -27.93 -22.00
N LYS A 131 13.43 -28.51 -21.73
CA LYS A 131 14.62 -28.51 -22.59
C LYS A 131 14.41 -29.18 -23.97
N ASP A 132 13.19 -29.60 -24.29
CA ASP A 132 12.81 -30.28 -25.53
C ASP A 132 11.73 -29.57 -26.35
N ILE A 133 11.42 -28.28 -26.11
CA ILE A 133 10.62 -27.50 -27.07
C ILE A 133 11.51 -27.10 -28.25
N CYS A 134 11.93 -28.10 -29.02
CA CYS A 134 12.53 -27.90 -30.33
C CYS A 134 11.55 -27.10 -31.20
N ARG A 135 11.77 -25.78 -31.26
CA ARG A 135 11.85 -24.95 -32.48
C ARG A 135 10.76 -25.18 -33.55
N GLU A 136 9.53 -25.50 -33.19
CA GLU A 136 8.41 -25.32 -34.13
C GLU A 136 8.14 -23.82 -34.21
N TYR A 137 8.54 -23.22 -35.32
CA TYR A 137 8.19 -21.86 -35.69
C TYR A 137 7.10 -21.91 -36.76
N GLU A 138 6.11 -21.05 -36.63
CA GLU A 138 5.08 -20.86 -37.65
C GLU A 138 5.21 -19.45 -38.21
N VAL A 139 5.00 -19.33 -39.53
CA VAL A 139 4.89 -18.03 -40.19
C VAL A 139 3.45 -17.58 -40.08
N VAL A 140 3.23 -16.44 -39.44
CA VAL A 140 1.91 -15.85 -39.27
C VAL A 140 1.85 -14.48 -39.90
N ARG A 141 0.70 -14.13 -40.49
CA ARG A 141 0.34 -12.77 -40.87
C ARG A 141 -0.61 -12.19 -39.83
N LEU A 142 -0.31 -11.02 -39.30
CA LEU A 142 -1.16 -10.36 -38.30
C LEU A 142 -2.37 -9.70 -38.95
N LEU A 143 -3.55 -9.92 -38.35
CA LEU A 143 -4.81 -9.29 -38.74
C LEU A 143 -5.00 -7.94 -38.05
N ASP A 144 -4.40 -7.77 -36.87
CA ASP A 144 -4.39 -6.52 -36.10
C ASP A 144 -3.08 -6.38 -35.31
N SER A 145 -2.76 -5.17 -34.86
CA SER A 145 -1.52 -4.88 -34.13
C SER A 145 -1.56 -5.46 -32.72
N VAL A 146 -0.44 -6.01 -32.24
CA VAL A 146 -0.32 -6.55 -30.88
C VAL A 146 0.71 -5.77 -30.06
N PRO A 147 0.49 -5.61 -28.73
CA PRO A 147 1.51 -5.06 -27.85
C PRO A 147 2.80 -5.87 -27.89
N LEU A 148 3.92 -5.23 -27.57
CA LEU A 148 5.22 -5.89 -27.40
C LEU A 148 5.10 -7.08 -26.44
N PHE A 149 5.55 -8.25 -26.85
CA PHE A 149 5.60 -9.42 -25.98
C PHE A 149 6.91 -10.19 -26.14
N VAL A 150 7.27 -10.97 -25.12
CA VAL A 150 8.48 -11.81 -25.10
C VAL A 150 8.11 -13.24 -25.47
N GLY A 151 8.82 -13.80 -26.43
CA GLY A 151 8.67 -15.17 -26.86
C GLY A 151 9.20 -16.18 -25.86
N VAL A 152 8.82 -17.46 -26.02
CA VAL A 152 9.40 -18.58 -25.25
C VAL A 152 10.89 -18.78 -25.55
N ASP A 153 11.35 -18.25 -26.67
CA ASP A 153 12.73 -18.18 -27.13
C ASP A 153 13.50 -16.98 -26.56
N GLY A 154 12.84 -16.15 -25.74
CA GLY A 154 13.42 -14.94 -25.15
C GLY A 154 13.51 -13.74 -26.09
N ARG A 155 12.95 -13.83 -27.32
CA ARG A 155 12.95 -12.71 -28.27
C ARG A 155 11.78 -11.77 -28.03
N ASN A 156 12.00 -10.48 -28.23
CA ASN A 156 10.95 -9.47 -28.18
C ASN A 156 10.27 -9.34 -29.54
N TYR A 157 8.93 -9.39 -29.55
CA TYR A 157 8.12 -9.29 -30.77
C TYR A 157 7.24 -8.04 -30.71
N LEU A 158 7.50 -7.11 -31.62
CA LEU A 158 6.64 -5.95 -31.88
C LEU A 158 6.04 -6.11 -33.28
N LEU A 159 4.78 -6.53 -33.35
CA LEU A 159 4.13 -6.89 -34.60
C LEU A 159 2.89 -6.01 -34.82
N ARG A 160 2.81 -5.39 -35.99
CA ARG A 160 1.73 -4.52 -36.42
C ARG A 160 0.76 -5.26 -37.33
N LYS A 161 -0.39 -4.65 -37.58
CA LYS A 161 -1.35 -5.14 -38.57
C LYS A 161 -0.67 -5.37 -39.92
N ASP A 162 -1.01 -6.48 -40.57
CA ASP A 162 -0.49 -6.96 -41.85
C ASP A 162 0.99 -7.41 -41.85
N ASP A 163 1.71 -7.33 -40.72
CA ASP A 163 3.07 -7.86 -40.60
C ASP A 163 3.10 -9.39 -40.78
N VAL A 164 4.12 -9.89 -41.46
CA VAL A 164 4.41 -11.32 -41.57
C VAL A 164 5.64 -11.63 -40.74
N ALA A 165 5.47 -12.48 -39.72
CA ALA A 165 6.53 -12.80 -38.77
C ALA A 165 6.62 -14.31 -38.51
N MET A 166 7.85 -14.76 -38.27
CA MET A 166 8.15 -16.10 -37.83
C MET A 166 8.27 -16.11 -36.31
N ILE A 167 7.33 -16.78 -35.64
CA ILE A 167 7.27 -16.82 -34.17
C ILE A 167 7.11 -18.27 -33.68
N PRO A 168 7.45 -18.57 -32.42
CA PRO A 168 7.24 -19.90 -31.86
C PRO A 168 5.78 -20.34 -32.00
N ALA A 169 5.53 -21.60 -32.37
CA ALA A 169 4.22 -22.16 -32.66
C ALA A 169 3.22 -21.99 -31.49
N VAL A 170 3.71 -22.02 -30.25
CA VAL A 170 2.90 -21.75 -29.05
C VAL A 170 2.27 -20.35 -29.11
N HIS A 171 3.05 -19.34 -29.51
CA HIS A 171 2.58 -17.97 -29.66
C HIS A 171 1.71 -17.79 -30.90
N ALA A 172 2.06 -18.43 -32.01
CA ALA A 172 1.24 -18.46 -33.22
C ALA A 172 -0.17 -19.02 -32.96
N ARG A 173 -0.27 -20.15 -32.25
CA ARG A 173 -1.55 -20.75 -31.84
C ARG A 173 -2.37 -19.80 -30.96
N ASN A 174 -1.73 -19.12 -30.00
CA ASN A 174 -2.41 -18.16 -29.13
C ASN A 174 -2.95 -16.94 -29.91
N LEU A 175 -2.16 -16.37 -30.82
CA LEU A 175 -2.60 -15.27 -31.68
C LEU A 175 -3.74 -15.69 -32.60
N ARG A 176 -3.67 -16.90 -33.17
CA ARG A 176 -4.75 -17.47 -33.98
C ARG A 176 -6.03 -17.69 -33.18
N ASN A 177 -5.94 -18.27 -31.98
CA ASN A 177 -7.11 -18.50 -31.12
C ASN A 177 -7.81 -17.19 -30.71
N LYS A 178 -7.05 -16.08 -30.65
CA LYS A 178 -7.57 -14.73 -30.39
C LYS A 178 -8.02 -14.00 -31.66
N ASN A 179 -8.00 -14.64 -32.83
CA ASN A 179 -8.28 -14.04 -34.13
C ASN A 179 -7.38 -12.82 -34.47
N LEU A 180 -6.15 -12.79 -33.95
CA LEU A 180 -5.18 -11.71 -34.18
C LEU A 180 -4.20 -12.02 -35.31
N ALA A 181 -4.06 -13.29 -35.71
CA ALA A 181 -3.16 -13.67 -36.80
C ALA A 181 -3.65 -14.93 -37.53
N CYS A 182 -3.25 -15.08 -38.80
CA CYS A 182 -3.50 -16.26 -39.62
C CYS A 182 -2.18 -16.92 -40.04
N ILE A 183 -2.14 -18.25 -40.10
CA ILE A 183 -0.96 -19.00 -40.54
C ILE A 183 -0.83 -18.88 -42.06
N VAL A 184 0.38 -18.57 -42.53
CA VAL A 184 0.72 -18.55 -43.95
C VAL A 184 1.24 -19.92 -44.34
N LYS A 185 0.54 -20.62 -45.23
CA LYS A 185 1.02 -21.85 -45.86
C LYS A 185 1.57 -21.50 -47.24
N PHE A 186 2.79 -21.91 -47.53
CA PHE A 186 3.33 -21.84 -48.89
C PHE A 186 2.89 -23.09 -49.63
N GLU A 187 2.05 -22.93 -50.64
CA GLU A 187 1.87 -23.97 -51.65
C GLU A 187 3.09 -23.92 -52.59
N ARG A 188 3.67 -25.08 -52.85
CA ARG A 188 4.85 -25.27 -53.71
C ARG A 188 4.40 -25.67 -55.10
#